data_AF-A0A1Y4LTV3-F1
#
_entry.id   AF-A0A1Y4LTV3-F1
#
_cell.length_a   1.000
_cell.length_b   1.000
_cell.length_c   1.000
_cell.angle_alpha   90.00
_cell.angle_beta   90.00
_cell.angle_gamma   90.00
#
_symmetry.space_group_name_H-M   'P 1'
#
loop_
_entity.id
_entity.type
_entity.pdbx_description
1 polymer ?
#
loop_
_entity_poly.entity_id
_entity_poly.type
_entity_poly.pdbx_seq_one_letter_code
_entity_poly.pdbx_strand_id
1 'polypeptide(L)'
;MPKIIEFLMLDPKDPTIIVGETTSKDIRNELNISGNQFQYWLSKNETYKGCIIVEKNINDISDDEKQFDQLICINSRGWKYYATPECKIYVLHKGSKRKYLSLYKKTNRDNLYFVKINGKEESAIRIFAKAFLGLKPNQVCYLQGKLSLENIKIYSKQHLARKTGKMAKSIPVGLFINKKKVNEWTSAMDAAKDLYISNQTVCDYCNQKTKKPLYDLRWLA
;
A
#
# COMPACT_ATOMS: atom_id res chain seq x y z
N MET A 1 19.17 12.81 -31.93
CA MET A 1 18.91 14.27 -31.85
C MET A 1 19.31 14.76 -30.48
N PRO A 2 20.03 15.89 -30.33
CA PRO A 2 20.38 16.42 -29.02
C PRO A 2 19.11 16.80 -28.23
N LYS A 3 19.03 16.40 -26.96
CA LYS A 3 17.92 16.71 -26.04
C LYS A 3 17.81 18.23 -25.94
N ILE A 4 16.67 18.80 -26.30
CA ILE A 4 16.36 20.21 -26.00
C ILE A 4 16.02 20.25 -24.52
N ILE A 5 16.70 21.11 -23.78
CA ILE A 5 16.53 21.29 -22.34
C ILE A 5 15.86 22.64 -22.14
N GLU A 6 14.84 22.69 -21.30
CA GLU A 6 14.15 23.93 -20.93
C GLU A 6 14.76 24.50 -19.65
N PHE A 7 14.79 25.82 -19.50
CA PHE A 7 15.32 26.53 -18.34
C PHE A 7 14.33 27.60 -17.87
N LEU A 8 14.22 27.76 -16.55
CA LEU A 8 13.62 28.92 -15.90
C LEU A 8 14.67 30.01 -15.72
N MET A 9 14.29 31.25 -15.97
CA MET A 9 15.08 32.44 -15.68
C MET A 9 14.54 33.07 -14.39
N LEU A 10 15.40 33.22 -13.39
CA LEU A 10 15.06 33.71 -12.06
C LEU A 10 15.71 35.08 -11.79
N ASP A 11 15.05 35.93 -11.01
CA ASP A 11 15.62 37.20 -10.56
C ASP A 11 16.85 36.92 -9.65
N PRO A 12 18.04 37.50 -9.93
CA PRO A 12 19.21 37.31 -9.07
C PRO A 12 19.04 37.82 -7.64
N LYS A 13 18.15 38.79 -7.43
CA LYS A 13 17.88 39.37 -6.11
C LYS A 13 16.87 38.54 -5.31
N ASP A 14 15.96 37.86 -6.01
CA ASP A 14 14.98 36.96 -5.42
C ASP A 14 14.75 35.74 -6.33
N PRO A 15 15.46 34.62 -6.08
CA PRO A 15 15.39 33.43 -6.93
C PRO A 15 14.03 32.72 -6.86
N THR A 16 13.06 33.18 -6.06
CA THR A 16 11.70 32.66 -6.07
C THR A 16 10.84 33.28 -7.19
N ILE A 17 11.30 34.40 -7.78
CA ILE A 17 10.60 35.11 -8.84
C ILE A 17 11.08 34.61 -10.20
N ILE A 18 10.17 33.99 -10.95
CA ILE A 18 10.40 33.57 -12.33
C ILE A 18 10.18 34.77 -13.25
N VAL A 19 11.24 35.22 -13.93
CA VAL A 19 11.22 36.36 -14.85
C VAL A 19 11.08 35.94 -16.31
N GLY A 20 11.23 34.65 -16.62
CA GLY A 20 11.02 34.11 -17.95
C GLY A 20 11.40 32.64 -18.10
N GLU A 21 11.25 32.12 -19.31
CA GLU A 21 11.66 30.76 -19.68
C GLU A 21 12.49 30.81 -20.97
N THR A 22 13.42 29.86 -21.13
CA THR A 22 14.29 29.75 -22.32
C THR A 22 14.66 28.28 -22.58
N THR A 23 15.29 27.99 -23.72
CA THR A 23 15.76 26.64 -24.06
C THR A 23 17.26 26.59 -24.32
N SER A 24 17.86 25.40 -24.19
CA SER A 24 19.25 25.15 -24.56
C SER A 24 19.54 25.45 -26.02
N LYS A 25 18.52 25.43 -26.89
CA LYS A 25 18.67 25.79 -28.30
C LYS A 25 18.78 27.31 -28.46
N ASP A 26 17.93 28.06 -27.78
CA ASP A 26 17.89 29.53 -27.88
C ASP A 26 19.15 30.15 -27.30
N ILE A 27 19.59 29.69 -26.14
CA ILE A 27 20.84 30.16 -25.51
C ILE A 27 22.04 29.88 -26.43
N ARG A 28 22.12 28.69 -27.03
CA ARG A 28 23.24 28.33 -27.93
C ARG A 28 23.27 29.17 -29.19
N ASN A 29 22.11 29.43 -29.77
CA ASN A 29 21.97 30.26 -30.96
C ASN A 29 22.36 31.71 -30.66
N GLU A 30 21.89 32.26 -29.53
CA GLU A 30 22.13 33.65 -29.16
C GLU A 30 23.59 33.90 -28.76
N LEU A 31 24.21 32.95 -28.04
CA LEU A 31 25.63 33.03 -27.66
C LEU A 31 26.57 32.56 -28.79
N ASN A 32 26.04 32.03 -29.89
CA ASN A 32 26.80 31.43 -30.99
C ASN A 32 27.82 30.38 -30.54
N ILE A 33 27.39 29.45 -29.68
CA ILE A 33 28.25 28.41 -29.10
C ILE A 33 27.78 27.00 -29.44
N SER A 34 28.74 26.08 -29.58
CA SER A 34 28.47 24.65 -29.78
C SER A 34 27.90 23.99 -28.52
N GLY A 35 27.35 22.77 -28.66
CA GLY A 35 26.80 22.02 -27.52
C GLY A 35 27.83 21.75 -26.40
N ASN A 36 29.08 21.45 -26.74
CA ASN A 36 30.14 21.19 -25.74
C ASN A 36 30.55 22.48 -25.02
N GLN A 37 30.64 23.60 -25.75
CA GLN A 37 30.91 24.91 -25.16
C GLN A 37 29.76 25.37 -24.25
N PHE A 38 28.52 25.03 -24.59
CA PHE A 38 27.36 25.29 -23.74
C PHE A 38 27.40 24.54 -22.41
N GLN A 39 27.79 23.26 -22.41
CA GLN A 39 27.96 22.48 -21.16
C GLN A 39 29.07 23.07 -20.28
N TYR A 40 30.20 23.45 -20.89
CA TYR A 40 31.26 24.13 -20.17
C TYR A 40 30.80 25.49 -19.62
N TRP A 41 30.06 26.26 -20.42
CA TRP A 41 29.50 27.55 -20.02
C TRP A 41 28.53 27.40 -18.85
N LEU A 42 27.60 26.43 -18.87
CA LEU A 42 26.72 26.12 -17.74
C LEU A 42 27.48 25.75 -16.46
N SER A 43 28.63 25.07 -16.59
CA SER A 43 29.45 24.69 -15.43
C SER A 43 30.23 25.86 -14.79
N LYS A 44 30.28 27.01 -15.48
CA LYS A 44 31.09 28.17 -15.09
C LYS A 44 30.29 29.44 -14.85
N ASN A 45 29.17 29.61 -15.55
CA ASN A 45 28.37 30.81 -15.54
C ASN A 45 26.94 30.45 -15.12
N GLU A 46 26.50 31.02 -14.00
CA GLU A 46 25.16 30.79 -13.45
C GLU A 46 24.12 31.77 -14.00
N THR A 47 24.52 32.71 -14.87
CA THR A 47 23.65 33.80 -15.33
C THR A 47 23.53 33.93 -16.84
N TYR A 48 22.30 34.13 -17.32
CA TYR A 48 21.94 34.44 -18.70
C TYR A 48 21.06 35.69 -18.73
N LYS A 49 21.40 36.70 -19.54
CA LYS A 49 20.68 38.00 -19.57
C LYS A 49 20.48 38.62 -18.18
N GLY A 50 21.49 38.48 -17.31
CA GLY A 50 21.43 38.96 -15.93
C GLY A 50 20.42 38.21 -15.06
N CYS A 51 19.92 37.04 -15.47
CA CYS A 51 19.03 36.18 -14.71
C CYS A 51 19.74 34.89 -14.34
N ILE A 52 19.43 34.31 -13.18
CA ILE A 52 19.91 32.97 -12.83
C ILE A 52 19.13 31.96 -13.66
N ILE A 53 19.81 31.03 -14.31
CA ILE A 53 19.15 29.99 -15.11
C ILE A 53 19.13 28.66 -14.38
N VAL A 54 17.97 28.05 -14.27
CA VAL A 54 17.77 26.75 -13.63
C VAL A 54 17.07 25.82 -14.60
N GLU A 55 17.59 24.60 -14.78
CA GLU A 55 16.98 23.60 -15.65
C GLU A 55 15.56 23.29 -15.20
N LYS A 56 14.60 23.49 -16.10
CA LYS A 56 13.20 23.14 -15.91
C LYS A 56 13.12 21.62 -16.05
N ASN A 57 13.22 20.92 -14.94
CA ASN A 57 13.11 19.46 -14.88
C ASN A 57 11.70 19.01 -15.30
N ILE A 58 11.43 18.92 -16.61
CA ILE A 58 10.12 18.46 -17.11
C ILE A 58 10.01 16.94 -17.10
N ASN A 59 11.10 16.18 -16.95
CA ASN A 59 11.00 14.70 -16.91
C ASN A 59 12.05 13.98 -16.05
N ASP A 60 12.85 14.71 -15.27
CA ASP A 60 13.79 14.07 -14.37
C ASP A 60 13.25 14.25 -12.95
N ILE A 61 12.40 13.29 -12.56
CA ILE A 61 12.23 12.88 -11.17
C ILE A 61 13.64 12.70 -10.64
N SER A 62 14.12 13.71 -9.92
CA SER A 62 15.49 13.82 -9.45
C SER A 62 15.91 12.53 -8.74
N ASP A 63 17.18 12.16 -8.89
CA ASP A 63 17.78 11.05 -8.15
C ASP A 63 17.69 11.23 -6.61
N ASP A 64 17.31 12.41 -6.13
CA ASP A 64 17.03 12.68 -4.72
C ASP A 64 15.64 12.18 -4.26
N GLU A 65 14.70 11.87 -5.16
CA GLU A 65 13.51 11.08 -4.81
C GLU A 65 13.83 9.60 -4.55
N LYS A 66 15.06 9.13 -4.89
CA LYS A 66 15.47 7.74 -4.60
C LYS A 66 15.57 7.43 -3.11
N GLN A 67 15.44 8.40 -2.21
CA GLN A 67 15.58 8.18 -0.78
C GLN A 67 14.32 7.64 -0.08
N PHE A 68 13.18 7.54 -0.78
CA PHE A 68 11.96 6.98 -0.18
C PHE A 68 11.79 5.48 -0.41
N ASP A 69 12.43 4.89 -1.43
CA ASP A 69 12.30 3.46 -1.70
C ASP A 69 12.93 2.60 -0.58
N GLN A 70 12.14 1.73 0.01
CA GLN A 70 12.58 0.90 1.13
C GLN A 70 13.07 -0.46 0.66
N LEU A 71 14.30 -0.82 1.01
CA LEU A 71 14.85 -2.15 0.76
C LEU A 71 14.06 -3.19 1.55
N ILE A 72 13.46 -4.15 0.85
CA ILE A 72 12.72 -5.27 1.44
C ILE A 72 13.69 -6.37 1.84
N CYS A 73 14.49 -6.85 0.88
CA CYS A 73 15.47 -7.90 1.08
C CYS A 73 16.48 -7.99 -0.08
N ILE A 74 17.55 -8.75 0.15
CA ILE A 74 18.54 -9.12 -0.86
C ILE A 74 18.55 -10.65 -0.94
N ASN A 75 18.46 -11.20 -2.15
CA ASN A 75 18.56 -12.67 -2.31
C ASN A 75 20.03 -13.12 -2.39
N SER A 76 20.25 -14.44 -2.37
CA SER A 76 21.59 -15.03 -2.48
C SER A 76 22.33 -14.70 -3.78
N ARG A 77 21.62 -14.31 -4.84
CA ARG A 77 22.19 -13.89 -6.13
C ARG A 77 22.54 -12.39 -6.16
N GLY A 78 22.30 -11.67 -5.08
CA GLY A 78 22.53 -10.22 -4.96
C GLY A 78 21.44 -9.36 -5.61
N TRP A 79 20.28 -9.92 -5.94
CA TRP A 79 19.13 -9.15 -6.41
C TRP A 79 18.49 -8.44 -5.22
N LYS A 80 18.24 -7.15 -5.39
CA LYS A 80 17.68 -6.29 -4.34
C LYS A 80 16.22 -5.99 -4.65
N TYR A 81 15.35 -6.21 -3.69
CA TYR A 81 13.92 -5.95 -3.80
C TYR A 81 13.56 -4.70 -3.03
N TYR A 82 12.83 -3.78 -3.66
CA TYR A 82 12.46 -2.49 -3.09
C TYR A 82 10.94 -2.31 -3.14
N ALA A 83 10.41 -1.60 -2.15
CA ALA A 83 9.04 -1.10 -2.13
C ALA A 83 9.06 0.42 -2.33
N THR A 84 8.09 0.94 -3.07
CA THR A 84 7.90 2.39 -3.30
C THR A 84 6.71 2.92 -2.50
N PRO A 85 6.65 4.24 -2.22
CA PRO A 85 5.52 4.87 -1.54
C PRO A 85 4.17 4.70 -2.27
N GLU A 86 4.19 4.56 -3.61
CA GLU A 86 2.99 4.35 -4.44
C GLU A 86 2.49 2.90 -4.40
N CYS A 87 2.89 2.12 -3.39
CA CYS A 87 2.55 0.72 -3.23
C CYS A 87 2.98 -0.14 -4.44
N LYS A 88 4.15 0.13 -5.03
CA LYS A 88 4.77 -0.73 -6.06
C LYS A 88 5.97 -1.47 -5.48
N ILE A 89 6.32 -2.59 -6.09
CA ILE A 89 7.48 -3.39 -5.72
C ILE A 89 8.29 -3.67 -6.98
N TYR A 90 9.61 -3.49 -6.91
CA TYR A 90 10.50 -3.84 -8.00
C TYR A 90 11.73 -4.60 -7.53
N VAL A 91 12.38 -5.26 -8.48
CA VAL A 91 13.68 -5.90 -8.28
C VAL A 91 14.73 -5.21 -9.14
N LEU A 92 15.92 -5.02 -8.56
CA LEU A 92 17.13 -4.66 -9.26
C LEU A 92 18.03 -5.88 -9.35
N HIS A 93 18.26 -6.34 -10.57
CA HIS A 93 19.32 -7.29 -10.87
C HIS A 93 20.64 -6.53 -11.03
N LYS A 94 21.79 -7.23 -10.95
CA LYS A 94 23.10 -6.60 -11.11
C LYS A 94 23.16 -5.86 -12.46
N GLY A 95 23.32 -4.54 -12.43
CA GLY A 95 23.44 -3.70 -13.62
C GLY A 95 22.16 -3.55 -14.46
N SER A 96 20.99 -4.00 -13.98
CA SER A 96 19.75 -3.93 -14.75
C SER A 96 18.90 -2.72 -14.38
N LYS A 97 18.01 -2.33 -15.31
CA LYS A 97 16.90 -1.42 -15.01
C LYS A 97 15.96 -2.03 -13.96
N ARG A 98 15.15 -1.18 -13.33
CA ARG A 98 14.09 -1.58 -12.39
C ARG A 98 13.09 -2.49 -13.10
N LYS A 99 12.81 -3.66 -12.53
CA LYS A 99 11.75 -4.56 -12.99
C LYS A 99 10.64 -4.61 -11.96
N TYR A 100 9.51 -3.99 -12.26
CA TYR A 100 8.34 -4.02 -11.38
C TYR A 100 7.71 -5.42 -11.33
N LEU A 101 7.32 -5.82 -10.13
CA LEU A 101 6.62 -7.07 -9.85
C LEU A 101 5.11 -6.82 -9.85
N SER A 102 4.36 -7.73 -10.48
CA SER A 102 2.91 -7.66 -10.50
C SER A 102 2.34 -8.07 -9.14
N LEU A 103 1.49 -7.21 -8.57
CA LEU A 103 0.67 -7.55 -7.43
C LEU A 103 -0.60 -8.28 -7.91
N TYR A 104 -1.01 -9.31 -7.19
CA TYR A 104 -2.22 -10.09 -7.53
C TYR A 104 -3.08 -10.38 -6.31
N LYS A 105 -4.37 -10.66 -6.54
CA LYS A 105 -5.33 -11.11 -5.54
C LYS A 105 -5.57 -12.61 -5.72
N LYS A 106 -5.68 -13.36 -4.62
CA LYS A 106 -5.93 -14.83 -4.64
C LYS A 106 -7.38 -15.24 -4.41
N THR A 107 -8.20 -14.34 -3.88
CA THR A 107 -9.56 -14.65 -3.42
C THR A 107 -10.49 -13.50 -3.82
N ASN A 108 -11.81 -13.71 -3.83
CA ASN A 108 -12.82 -12.64 -3.86
C ASN A 108 -12.74 -11.65 -2.67
N ARG A 109 -11.71 -11.75 -1.81
CA ARG A 109 -11.42 -10.77 -0.78
C ARG A 109 -10.63 -9.63 -1.40
N ASP A 110 -11.30 -8.51 -1.60
CA ASP A 110 -10.73 -7.34 -2.27
C ASP A 110 -9.55 -6.70 -1.56
N ASN A 111 -9.36 -7.02 -0.28
CA ASN A 111 -8.42 -6.33 0.60
C ASN A 111 -7.09 -7.09 0.79
N LEU A 112 -6.81 -8.12 -0.01
CA LEU A 112 -5.60 -8.93 0.10
C LEU A 112 -4.80 -8.92 -1.21
N TYR A 113 -3.62 -8.30 -1.16
CA TYR A 113 -2.66 -8.25 -2.27
C TYR A 113 -1.41 -9.06 -1.94
N PHE A 114 -0.95 -9.82 -2.93
CA PHE A 114 0.21 -10.69 -2.84
C PHE A 114 1.22 -10.38 -3.94
N VAL A 115 2.49 -10.71 -3.66
CA VAL A 115 3.61 -10.59 -4.59
C VAL A 115 4.53 -11.78 -4.42
N LYS A 116 5.17 -12.23 -5.51
CA LYS A 116 6.22 -13.25 -5.43
C LYS A 116 7.59 -12.58 -5.32
N ILE A 117 8.23 -12.70 -4.16
CA ILE A 117 9.59 -12.23 -3.90
C ILE A 117 10.46 -13.45 -3.64
N ASN A 118 11.55 -13.59 -4.41
CA ASN A 118 12.48 -14.72 -4.30
C ASN A 118 11.77 -16.10 -4.36
N GLY A 119 10.75 -16.23 -5.22
CA GLY A 119 9.96 -17.47 -5.37
C GLY A 119 8.96 -17.74 -4.25
N LYS A 120 8.99 -16.96 -3.16
CA LYS A 120 8.02 -17.05 -2.06
C LYS A 120 6.93 -16.02 -2.25
N GLU A 121 5.71 -16.40 -1.89
CA GLU A 121 4.60 -15.48 -1.88
C GLU A 121 4.56 -14.72 -0.55
N GLU A 122 4.46 -13.40 -0.66
CA GLU A 122 4.42 -12.49 0.48
C GLU A 122 3.21 -11.54 0.37
N SER A 123 2.70 -11.09 1.51
CA SER A 123 1.64 -10.08 1.55
C SER A 123 2.20 -8.70 1.21
N ALA A 124 1.76 -8.11 0.10
CA ALA A 124 2.18 -6.80 -0.34
C ALA A 124 1.82 -5.71 0.69
N ILE A 125 0.61 -5.77 1.26
CA ILE A 125 0.16 -4.82 2.29
C ILE A 125 1.08 -4.87 3.52
N ARG A 126 1.51 -6.07 3.93
CA ARG A 126 2.42 -6.23 5.07
C ARG A 126 3.81 -5.67 4.75
N ILE A 127 4.29 -5.83 3.52
CA ILE A 127 5.56 -5.24 3.07
C ILE A 127 5.48 -3.73 3.19
N PHE A 128 4.46 -3.08 2.61
CA PHE A 128 4.30 -1.63 2.66
C PHE A 128 4.13 -1.11 4.10
N ALA A 129 3.35 -1.81 4.92
CA ALA A 129 3.17 -1.43 6.32
C ALA A 129 4.46 -1.50 7.14
N LYS A 130 5.35 -2.47 6.87
CA LYS A 130 6.67 -2.55 7.50
C LYS A 130 7.61 -1.46 7.01
N ALA A 131 7.63 -1.25 5.69
CA ALA A 131 8.51 -0.30 5.03
C ALA A 131 8.20 1.16 5.42
N PHE A 132 6.92 1.55 5.40
CA PHE A 132 6.52 2.96 5.45
C PHE A 132 5.73 3.35 6.71
N LEU A 133 5.07 2.40 7.36
CA LEU A 133 4.12 2.67 8.45
C LEU A 133 4.57 2.13 9.82
N GLY A 134 5.78 1.56 9.91
CA GLY A 134 6.37 1.11 11.17
C GLY A 134 5.65 -0.07 11.84
N LEU A 135 5.11 -1.03 11.06
CA LEU A 135 4.40 -2.20 11.59
C LEU A 135 5.26 -3.04 12.55
N LYS A 136 4.84 -3.13 13.82
CA LYS A 136 5.51 -3.94 14.86
C LYS A 136 5.10 -5.42 14.81
N PRO A 137 5.90 -6.36 15.37
CA PRO A 137 5.61 -7.79 15.32
C PRO A 137 4.25 -8.23 15.91
N ASN A 138 3.77 -7.54 16.95
CA ASN A 138 2.49 -7.84 17.62
C ASN A 138 1.27 -7.13 17.01
N GLN A 139 1.47 -6.39 15.93
CA GLN A 139 0.43 -5.67 15.21
C GLN A 139 0.07 -6.36 13.90
N VAL A 140 -1.09 -5.99 13.38
CA VAL A 140 -1.63 -6.47 12.12
C VAL A 140 -2.04 -5.27 11.27
N CYS A 141 -1.84 -5.40 9.96
CA CYS A 141 -2.26 -4.40 8.98
C CYS A 141 -3.54 -4.85 8.28
N TYR A 142 -4.44 -3.92 7.99
CA TYR A 142 -5.68 -4.17 7.29
C TYR A 142 -5.93 -3.07 6.27
N LEU A 143 -6.23 -3.44 5.03
CA LEU A 143 -6.51 -2.50 3.94
C LEU A 143 -8.00 -2.14 3.93
N GLN A 144 -8.29 -0.83 3.90
CA GLN A 144 -9.65 -0.29 3.80
C GLN A 144 -9.81 0.43 2.46
N GLY A 145 -10.38 -0.25 1.46
CA GLY A 145 -10.58 0.30 0.12
C GLY A 145 -9.45 -0.07 -0.84
N LYS A 146 -9.09 0.86 -1.72
CA LYS A 146 -8.06 0.64 -2.75
C LYS A 146 -6.66 0.61 -2.15
N LEU A 147 -5.73 -0.08 -2.81
CA LEU A 147 -4.34 -0.16 -2.38
C LEU A 147 -3.68 1.23 -2.45
N SER A 148 -3.44 1.83 -1.29
CA SER A 148 -2.65 3.05 -1.06
C SER A 148 -2.15 3.02 0.39
N LEU A 149 -1.06 3.72 0.70
CA LEU A 149 -0.52 3.74 2.07
C LEU A 149 -1.53 4.29 3.08
N GLU A 150 -2.29 5.32 2.71
CA GLU A 150 -3.32 5.95 3.54
C GLU A 150 -4.42 4.98 3.98
N ASN A 151 -4.76 4.03 3.11
CA ASN A 151 -5.79 3.02 3.32
C ASN A 151 -5.30 1.82 4.13
N ILE A 152 -3.99 1.69 4.37
CA ILE A 152 -3.41 0.63 5.19
C ILE A 152 -3.43 1.08 6.65
N LYS A 153 -4.29 0.45 7.46
CA LYS A 153 -4.40 0.74 8.89
C LYS A 153 -3.71 -0.34 9.73
N ILE A 154 -3.01 0.08 10.78
CA ILE A 154 -2.36 -0.81 11.73
C ILE A 154 -3.22 -0.93 12.98
N TYR A 155 -3.47 -2.17 13.41
CA TYR A 155 -4.25 -2.49 14.60
C TYR A 155 -3.48 -3.45 15.51
N SER A 156 -3.89 -3.54 16.77
CA SER A 156 -3.57 -4.71 17.58
C SER A 156 -4.35 -5.93 17.05
N LYS A 157 -3.79 -7.13 17.27
CA LYS A 157 -4.45 -8.40 16.89
C LYS A 157 -5.87 -8.50 17.46
N GLN A 158 -6.03 -8.13 18.74
CA GLN A 158 -7.33 -8.20 19.43
C GLN A 158 -8.36 -7.23 18.84
N HIS A 159 -7.94 -5.99 18.52
CA HIS A 159 -8.86 -5.01 17.96
C HIS A 159 -9.36 -5.42 16.57
N LEU A 160 -8.45 -5.89 15.71
CA LEU A 160 -8.84 -6.38 14.39
C LEU A 160 -9.78 -7.59 14.50
N ALA A 161 -9.47 -8.55 15.39
CA ALA A 161 -10.31 -9.72 15.60
C ALA A 161 -11.74 -9.36 16.07
N ARG A 162 -11.89 -8.38 16.96
CA ARG A 162 -13.23 -7.88 17.36
C ARG A 162 -13.98 -7.24 16.19
N LYS A 163 -13.27 -6.50 15.34
CA LYS A 163 -13.85 -5.80 14.18
C LYS A 163 -14.30 -6.78 13.09
N THR A 164 -13.43 -7.72 12.72
CA THR A 164 -13.69 -8.68 11.63
C THR A 164 -14.38 -9.96 12.09
N GLY A 165 -14.42 -10.23 13.40
CA GLY A 165 -15.00 -11.45 13.96
C GLY A 165 -16.48 -11.61 13.62
N LYS A 166 -17.24 -10.51 13.58
CA LYS A 166 -18.64 -10.51 13.15
C LYS A 166 -18.84 -10.91 11.68
N MET A 167 -17.78 -10.81 10.87
CA MET A 167 -17.80 -11.19 9.45
C MET A 167 -17.41 -12.67 9.26
N ALA A 168 -17.01 -13.37 10.32
CA ALA A 168 -16.78 -14.80 10.24
C ALA A 168 -18.12 -15.52 10.01
N LYS A 169 -18.09 -16.58 9.21
CA LYS A 169 -19.29 -17.37 8.91
C LYS A 169 -19.83 -17.96 10.22
N SER A 170 -20.99 -17.49 10.65
CA SER A 170 -21.76 -18.06 11.76
C SER A 170 -22.84 -18.99 11.22
N ILE A 171 -23.20 -20.00 11.99
CA ILE A 171 -24.38 -20.84 11.72
C ILE A 171 -25.52 -20.25 12.56
N PRO A 172 -26.63 -19.82 11.95
CA PRO A 172 -27.77 -19.31 12.69
C PRO A 172 -28.41 -20.38 13.57
N VAL A 173 -28.99 -19.95 14.68
CA VAL A 173 -29.66 -20.82 15.66
C VAL A 173 -31.14 -20.44 15.74
N GLY A 174 -32.02 -21.43 15.67
CA GLY A 174 -33.46 -21.24 15.87
C GLY A 174 -33.93 -21.80 17.21
N LEU A 175 -34.83 -21.08 17.88
CA LEU A 175 -35.61 -21.57 19.02
C LEU A 175 -36.95 -22.12 18.54
N PHE A 176 -37.28 -23.33 18.99
CA PHE A 176 -38.54 -23.99 18.66
C PHE A 176 -39.40 -24.20 19.90
N ILE A 177 -40.67 -23.85 19.80
CA ILE A 177 -41.69 -24.15 20.82
C ILE A 177 -42.83 -24.86 20.10
N ASN A 178 -43.24 -26.03 20.58
CA ASN A 178 -44.28 -26.84 19.93
C ASN A 178 -44.00 -27.07 18.44
N LYS A 179 -42.75 -27.36 18.08
CA LYS A 179 -42.25 -27.58 16.71
C LYS A 179 -42.35 -26.36 15.77
N LYS A 180 -42.70 -25.18 16.27
CA LYS A 180 -42.70 -23.93 15.48
C LYS A 180 -41.50 -23.09 15.85
N LYS A 181 -40.82 -22.51 14.84
CA LYS A 181 -39.72 -21.56 15.06
C LYS A 181 -40.29 -20.27 15.64
N VAL A 182 -39.88 -19.92 16.84
CA VAL A 182 -40.35 -18.72 17.56
C VAL A 182 -39.31 -17.60 17.52
N ASN A 183 -38.03 -17.94 17.48
CA ASN A 183 -36.95 -16.97 17.38
C ASN A 183 -35.78 -17.49 16.54
N GLU A 184 -34.95 -16.58 16.07
CA GLU A 184 -33.75 -16.84 15.29
C GLU A 184 -32.63 -15.87 15.69
N TRP A 185 -31.44 -16.43 15.92
CA TRP A 185 -30.23 -15.67 16.17
C TRP A 185 -29.20 -15.93 15.07
N THR A 186 -28.42 -14.91 14.75
CA THR A 186 -27.36 -14.99 13.73
C THR A 186 -26.22 -15.93 14.11
N SER A 187 -26.07 -16.25 15.39
CA SER A 187 -25.03 -17.15 15.89
C SER A 187 -25.42 -17.79 17.23
N ALA A 188 -24.73 -18.89 17.58
CA ALA A 188 -24.86 -19.52 18.90
C ALA A 188 -24.51 -18.58 20.06
N MET A 189 -23.57 -17.66 19.85
CA MET A 189 -23.18 -16.69 20.90
C MET A 189 -24.28 -15.66 21.15
N ASP A 190 -25.02 -15.26 20.12
CA ASP A 190 -26.14 -14.33 20.29
C ASP A 190 -27.29 -15.01 21.04
N ALA A 191 -27.61 -16.27 20.68
CA ALA A 191 -28.58 -17.08 21.41
C ALA A 191 -28.16 -17.30 22.88
N ALA A 192 -26.88 -17.56 23.12
CA ALA A 192 -26.34 -17.77 24.46
C ALA A 192 -26.53 -16.54 25.38
N LYS A 193 -26.28 -15.34 24.85
CA LYS A 193 -26.47 -14.09 25.58
C LYS A 193 -27.94 -13.82 25.90
N ASP A 194 -28.82 -14.02 24.92
CA ASP A 194 -30.25 -13.72 25.04
C ASP A 194 -30.95 -14.69 25.99
N LEU A 195 -30.55 -15.97 25.95
CA LEU A 195 -31.08 -17.03 26.82
C LEU A 195 -30.33 -17.17 28.15
N TYR A 196 -29.32 -16.33 28.42
CA TYR A 196 -28.49 -16.39 29.63
C TYR A 196 -27.87 -17.77 29.91
N ILE A 197 -27.47 -18.49 28.87
CA ILE A 197 -26.79 -19.80 28.96
C ILE A 197 -25.40 -19.76 28.33
N SER A 198 -24.57 -20.76 28.60
CA SER A 198 -23.25 -20.81 27.99
C SER A 198 -23.33 -21.12 26.48
N ASN A 199 -22.40 -20.57 25.69
CA ASN A 199 -22.30 -20.92 24.26
C ASN A 199 -22.11 -22.42 24.04
N GLN A 200 -21.40 -23.11 24.95
CA GLN A 200 -21.25 -24.56 24.89
C GLN A 200 -22.61 -25.28 25.07
N THR A 201 -23.44 -24.80 26.00
CA THR A 201 -24.79 -25.32 26.22
C THR A 201 -25.66 -25.16 24.97
N VAL A 202 -25.61 -24.00 24.30
CA VAL A 202 -26.30 -23.78 23.01
C VAL A 202 -25.86 -24.82 21.97
N CYS A 203 -24.54 -25.01 21.81
CA CYS A 203 -24.00 -26.00 20.89
C CYS A 203 -24.42 -27.43 21.25
N ASP A 204 -24.43 -27.79 22.54
CA ASP A 204 -24.83 -29.11 23.00
C ASP A 204 -26.33 -29.36 22.78
N TYR A 205 -27.16 -28.32 22.89
CA TYR A 205 -28.60 -28.39 22.58
C TYR A 205 -28.80 -28.58 21.08
N CYS A 206 -28.15 -27.75 20.24
CA CYS A 206 -28.25 -27.84 18.79
C CYS A 206 -27.74 -29.19 18.25
N ASN A 207 -26.74 -29.78 18.91
CA ASN A 207 -26.19 -31.10 18.56
C ASN A 207 -26.88 -32.27 19.28
N GLN A 208 -27.97 -32.02 20.02
CA GLN A 208 -28.74 -33.04 20.74
C GLN A 208 -27.92 -33.89 21.74
N LYS A 209 -26.83 -33.33 22.28
CA LYS A 209 -25.97 -34.00 23.27
C LYS A 209 -26.57 -33.99 24.67
N THR A 210 -27.51 -33.08 24.94
CA THR A 210 -28.20 -32.99 26.23
C THR A 210 -29.51 -33.76 26.19
N LYS A 211 -29.71 -34.69 27.13
CA LYS A 211 -30.92 -35.54 27.19
C LYS A 211 -32.21 -34.77 27.51
N LYS A 212 -32.13 -33.72 28.33
CA LYS A 212 -33.26 -32.87 28.75
C LYS A 212 -32.86 -31.40 28.63
N PRO A 213 -32.80 -30.84 27.41
CA PRO A 213 -32.44 -29.46 27.22
C PRO A 213 -33.55 -28.53 27.72
N LEU A 214 -33.18 -27.38 28.29
CA LEU A 214 -34.15 -26.37 28.74
C LEU A 214 -34.86 -25.70 27.55
N TYR A 215 -34.18 -25.60 26.41
CA TYR A 215 -34.65 -24.97 25.19
C TYR A 215 -34.45 -25.93 24.00
N ASP A 216 -35.43 -26.02 23.08
CA ASP A 216 -35.26 -26.71 21.79
C ASP A 216 -34.56 -25.75 20.81
N LEU A 217 -33.23 -25.82 20.80
CA LEU A 217 -32.36 -25.04 19.92
C LEU A 217 -31.85 -25.92 18.79
N ARG A 218 -31.82 -25.38 17.56
CA ARG A 218 -31.34 -26.11 16.38
C ARG A 218 -30.52 -25.21 15.46
N TRP A 219 -29.54 -25.80 14.79
CA TRP A 219 -28.85 -25.15 13.67
C TRP A 219 -29.81 -24.97 12.50
N LEU A 220 -29.79 -23.79 11.87
CA LEU A 220 -30.62 -23.45 10.69
C LEU A 220 -29.84 -23.55 9.37
N ALA A 221 -28.79 -24.39 9.33
CA ALA A 221 -27.90 -24.55 8.18
C ALA A 221 -28.62 -25.04 6.91
#